data_AF-A0A4Q9DQL6-F1
#
_entry.id   AF-A0A4Q9DQL6-F1
#
_cell.length_a   1.000
_cell.length_b   1.000
_cell.length_c   1.000
_cell.angle_alpha   90.00
_cell.angle_beta   90.00
_cell.angle_gamma   90.00
#
_symmetry.space_group_name_H-M   'P 1'
#
loop_
_entity.id
_entity.type
_entity.pdbx_description
1 polymer ?
#
loop_
_entity_poly.entity_id
_entity_poly.type
_entity_poly.pdbx_seq_one_letter_code
_entity_poly.pdbx_strand_id
1 'polypeptide(L)' 'MEATAEQVAEWMLEKVRFAGILYQEEAVNYIRTNFGEQFIYVNENGNASIDKNVKKVFKKLHSGKAAWDRDGFFWGWT' A
#
# COMPACT_ATOMS: atom_id res chain seq x y z
N MET A 1 -6.03 18.72 8.28
CA MET A 1 -5.58 17.51 8.97
C MET A 1 -4.69 16.76 8.00
N GLU A 2 -3.47 16.43 8.40
CA GLU A 2 -2.59 15.58 7.59
C GLU A 2 -3.10 14.14 7.67
N ALA A 3 -2.99 13.39 6.58
CA ALA A 3 -3.32 11.97 6.59
C ALA A 3 -2.39 11.19 7.53
N THR A 4 -2.84 10.04 8.03
CA THR A 4 -2.00 9.14 8.85
C THR A 4 -1.67 7.84 8.13
N ALA A 5 -0.66 7.11 8.61
CA ALA A 5 -0.31 5.81 8.06
C ALA A 5 -1.46 4.80 8.18
N GLU A 6 -2.29 4.92 9.23
CA GLU A 6 -3.50 4.14 9.43
C GLU A 6 -4.52 4.39 8.33
N GLN A 7 -4.82 5.66 8.01
CA GLN A 7 -5.78 5.99 6.95
C GLN A 7 -5.35 5.47 5.58
N VAL A 8 -4.04 5.55 5.28
CA VAL A 8 -3.49 4.99 4.04
C VAL A 8 -3.62 3.46 4.02
N ALA A 9 -3.29 2.80 5.13
CA ALA A 9 -3.37 1.35 5.25
C ALA A 9 -4.81 0.82 5.21
N GLU A 10 -5.77 1.56 5.78
CA GLU A 10 -7.20 1.27 5.70
C GLU A 10 -7.67 1.34 4.25
N TRP A 11 -7.30 2.38 3.51
CA TRP A 11 -7.61 2.47 2.09
C TRP A 11 -7.02 1.30 1.28
N MET A 12 -5.76 0.93 1.52
CA MET A 12 -5.14 -0.23 0.86
C MET A 12 -5.93 -1.52 1.13
N LEU A 13 -6.38 -1.73 2.38
CA LEU A 13 -7.18 -2.88 2.78
C LEU A 13 -8.51 -2.92 2.05
N GLU A 14 -9.25 -1.81 2.05
CA GLU A 14 -10.54 -1.72 1.35
C GLU A 14 -10.38 -2.01 -0.13
N LYS A 15 -9.35 -1.42 -0.75
CA LYS A 15 -9.05 -1.60 -2.17
C LYS A 15 -8.78 -3.06 -2.52
N VAL A 16 -7.85 -3.72 -1.83
CA VAL A 16 -7.51 -5.13 -2.12
C VAL A 16 -8.66 -6.07 -1.78
N ARG A 17 -9.40 -5.79 -0.70
CA ARG A 17 -10.56 -6.61 -0.29
C ARG A 17 -11.70 -6.55 -1.30
N PHE A 18 -11.96 -5.39 -1.89
CA PHE A 18 -13.06 -5.21 -2.85
C PHE A 18 -12.65 -5.59 -4.28
N ALA A 19 -11.45 -5.20 -4.73
CA ALA A 19 -10.98 -5.46 -6.09
C ALA A 19 -10.28 -6.82 -6.26
N GLY A 20 -9.93 -7.49 -5.16
CA GLY A 20 -9.17 -8.75 -5.16
C GLY A 20 -7.67 -8.59 -5.37
N ILE A 21 -7.23 -7.54 -6.06
CA ILE A 21 -5.81 -7.24 -6.33
C ILE A 21 -5.55 -5.75 -6.16
N LEU A 22 -4.36 -5.39 -5.63
CA LEU A 22 -3.83 -4.03 -5.58
C LEU A 22 -2.37 -4.02 -6.06
N TYR A 23 -2.11 -3.46 -7.23
CA TYR A 23 -0.74 -3.29 -7.74
C TYR A 23 0.03 -2.21 -6.97
N GLN A 24 1.33 -2.42 -6.75
CA GLN A 24 2.16 -1.43 -6.05
C GLN A 24 2.21 -0.09 -6.77
N GLU A 25 2.28 -0.08 -8.10
CA GLU A 25 2.27 1.16 -8.88
C GLU A 25 0.96 1.96 -8.69
N GLU A 26 -0.18 1.28 -8.76
CA GLU A 26 -1.49 1.88 -8.49
C GLU A 26 -1.55 2.46 -7.08
N ALA A 27 -1.10 1.67 -6.09
CA ALA A 27 -1.05 2.10 -4.70
C ALA A 27 -0.16 3.32 -4.51
N VAL A 28 1.06 3.33 -5.07
CA VAL A 28 1.99 4.46 -5.01
C VAL A 28 1.38 5.71 -5.63
N ASN A 29 0.81 5.61 -6.83
CA ASN A 29 0.24 6.75 -7.54
C ASN A 29 -0.98 7.32 -6.80
N TYR A 30 -1.87 6.46 -6.31
CA TYR A 30 -3.02 6.88 -5.53
C TYR A 30 -2.59 7.54 -4.22
N ILE A 31 -1.65 6.93 -3.49
CA ILE A 31 -1.20 7.43 -2.19
C ILE A 31 -0.53 8.80 -2.34
N ARG A 32 0.35 8.94 -3.32
CA ARG A 32 0.98 10.21 -3.66
C ARG A 32 -0.03 11.31 -3.91
N THR A 33 -1.05 11.01 -4.71
CA THR A 33 -2.05 11.99 -5.17
C THR A 33 -3.05 12.37 -4.08
N ASN A 34 -3.44 11.43 -3.22
CA ASN A 34 -4.57 11.61 -2.29
C ASN A 34 -4.17 11.78 -0.81
N PHE A 35 -3.01 11.25 -0.40
CA PHE A 35 -2.53 11.33 0.99
C PHE A 35 -1.22 12.11 1.13
N GLY A 36 -0.41 12.14 0.07
CA GLY A 36 0.80 12.96 -0.05
C GLY A 36 2.09 12.14 -0.15
N GLU A 37 3.15 12.81 -0.64
CA GLU A 37 4.46 12.21 -0.94
C GLU A 37 5.16 11.62 0.30
N GLN A 38 4.84 12.09 1.50
CA GLN A 38 5.40 11.62 2.78
C GLN A 38 5.21 10.12 3.04
N PHE A 39 4.24 9.48 2.38
CA PHE A 39 3.97 8.04 2.47
C PHE A 39 4.69 7.24 1.39
N ILE A 40 5.51 7.88 0.57
CA ILE A 40 6.28 7.27 -0.51
C ILE A 40 7.76 7.52 -0.25
N TYR A 41 8.59 6.51 -0.49
CA TYR A 41 10.03 6.66 -0.55
C TYR A 41 10.56 6.07 -1.85
N VAL A 42 11.74 6.54 -2.26
CA VAL A 42 12.49 5.94 -3.37
C VAL A 42 13.51 4.99 -2.78
N ASN A 43 13.47 3.72 -3.19
CA ASN A 43 14.45 2.74 -2.72
C ASN A 43 15.80 2.89 -3.44
N GLU A 44 16.80 2.10 -3.04
CA GLU A 44 18.17 2.16 -3.60
C GLU A 44 18.23 1.93 -5.12
N ASN A 45 17.21 1.27 -5.69
CA ASN A 45 17.11 1.02 -7.12
C ASN A 45 16.37 2.14 -7.89
N GLY A 46 16.02 3.24 -7.23
CA GLY A 46 15.27 4.34 -7.84
C GLY A 46 13.76 4.09 -7.95
N ASN A 47 13.24 2.99 -7.37
CA ASN A 47 11.82 2.66 -7.46
C ASN A 47 11.01 3.29 -6.32
N ALA A 48 9.90 3.94 -6.66
CA ALA A 48 8.95 4.43 -5.68
C ALA A 48 8.28 3.26 -4.94
N SER A 49 8.15 3.41 -3.63
CA SER A 49 7.64 2.37 -2.72
C SER A 49 6.88 3.00 -1.57
N ILE A 50 5.88 2.28 -1.07
CA ILE A 50 5.05 2.71 0.05
C ILE A 50 5.85 2.67 1.36
N ASP A 51 5.72 3.71 2.18
CA ASP A 51 6.39 3.87 3.47
C ASP A 51 6.23 2.62 4.37
N LYS A 52 7.29 2.35 5.14
CA LYS A 52 7.38 1.17 6.01
C LYS A 52 6.32 1.15 7.10
N ASN A 53 5.90 2.31 7.63
CA ASN A 53 4.87 2.37 8.67
C ASN A 53 3.50 2.03 8.09
N VAL A 54 3.17 2.54 6.90
CA VAL A 54 1.95 2.16 6.17
C VAL A 54 1.93 0.65 5.93
N LYS A 55 3.00 0.07 5.37
CA LYS A 55 3.11 -1.38 5.15
C LYS A 55 2.96 -2.18 6.43
N LYS A 56 3.52 -1.69 7.55
CA LYS A 56 3.40 -2.32 8.88
C LYS A 56 1.95 -2.31 9.39
N VAL A 57 1.24 -1.19 9.26
CA VAL A 57 -0.17 -1.09 9.67
C VAL A 57 -1.05 -1.95 8.77
N PHE A 58 -0.86 -1.86 7.45
CA PHE A 58 -1.58 -2.67 6.46
C PHE A 58 -1.44 -4.17 6.77
N LYS A 59 -0.22 -4.63 7.06
CA LYS A 59 0.06 -6.02 7.48
C LYS A 59 -0.76 -6.47 8.68
N LYS A 60 -0.95 -5.60 9.67
CA LYS A 60 -1.77 -5.90 10.85
C LYS A 60 -3.25 -5.97 10.48
N LEU A 61 -3.73 -5.00 9.69
CA LEU A 61 -5.14 -4.89 9.32
C LEU A 61 -5.64 -6.09 8.52
N HIS A 62 -4.89 -6.52 7.51
CA HIS A 62 -5.33 -7.64 6.67
C HIS A 62 -5.13 -9.01 7.34
N SER A 63 -4.34 -9.12 8.41
CA SER A 63 -4.18 -10.34 9.22
C SER A 63 -3.91 -11.61 8.39
N GLY A 64 -3.06 -11.51 7.36
CA GLY A 64 -2.71 -12.62 6.47
C GLY A 64 -3.65 -12.83 5.26
N LYS A 65 -4.79 -12.13 5.18
CA LYS A 65 -5.74 -12.24 4.05
C LYS A 65 -5.32 -11.51 2.78
N ALA A 66 -4.25 -10.73 2.82
CA ALA A 66 -3.65 -10.12 1.65
C ALA A 66 -2.21 -10.64 1.53
N ALA A 67 -1.89 -11.32 0.43
CA ALA A 67 -0.58 -11.87 0.15
C ALA A 67 0.16 -10.99 -0.86
N TRP A 68 1.44 -10.75 -0.64
CA TRP A 68 2.29 -10.04 -1.60
C TRP A 68 2.84 -11.01 -2.64
N ASP A 69 2.55 -10.74 -3.92
CA ASP A 69 3.16 -11.40 -5.07
C ASP A 69 4.38 -10.60 -5.54
N ARG A 70 5.56 -11.23 -5.48
CA ARG A 70 6.82 -10.59 -5.83
C ARG A 70 7.01 -10.42 -7.33
N ASP A 71 6.50 -11.35 -8.14
CA ASP A 71 6.71 -11.37 -9.59
C ASP A 71 5.71 -10.44 -10.29
N GLY A 72 4.48 -10.39 -9.78
CA GLY A 72 3.42 -9.50 -10.26
C GLY A 72 3.40 -8.11 -9.62
N PHE A 73 4.18 -7.88 -8.55
CA PHE A 73 4.21 -6.62 -7.79
C PHE A 73 2.83 -6.15 -7.29
N PHE A 74 2.04 -7.07 -6.74
CA PHE A 74 0.71 -6.76 -6.21
C PHE A 74 0.41 -7.45 -4.89
N TRP A 75 -0.55 -6.92 -4.15
CA TRP A 75 -1.22 -7.63 -3.07
C TRP A 75 -2.49 -8.28 -3.61
N GLY A 76 -2.67 -9.58 -3.38
CA GLY A 76 -3.88 -10.33 -3.71
C GLY A 76 -4.66 -10.73 -2.46
N TRP A 77 -5.98 -10.61 -2.48
CA TRP A 77 -6.86 -11.06 -1.40
C TRP A 77 -7.09 -12.58 -1.46
N THR A 78 -6.90 -13.27 -0.33
CA THR A 78 -6.98 -14.74 -0.19
C THR A 78 -7.75 -15.16 1.05
#